data_AF-R2SZY7-F1
#
_entry.id   AF-R2SZY7-F1
#
_cell.length_a   1.000
_cell.length_b   1.000
_cell.length_c   1.000
_cell.angle_alpha   90.00
_cell.angle_beta   90.00
_cell.angle_gamma   90.00
#
_symmetry.space_group_name_H-M   'P 1'
#
loop_
_entity.id
_entity.type
_entity.pdbx_description
1 polymer ?
#
loop_
_entity_poly.entity_id
_entity_poly.type
_entity_poly.pdbx_seq_one_letter_code
_entity_poly.pdbx_strand_id
1 'polypeptide(L)'
;MKFRPSEIEHPIKMYIRRDLGITVEQFGKVAGIPQSTLATWIKRERRVEKLPIDFYSSLATVSEKKIEEVYRELLQWQQSYDRYKQERLQLIEDEKPLFALAAEEGAAIYRIYRGRKEETLLLEPAKKLRKAIDKLDGESFIQVMIEIYGRAAQPMPTWLAQTFSNKAQIKEVGQAFYNELLIKG
;
A
#
# COMPACT_ATOMS: atom_id res chain seq x y z
N MET A 1 -17.91 8.56 -16.17
CA MET A 1 -16.79 9.14 -15.37
C MET A 1 -15.67 8.13 -15.31
N LYS A 2 -14.44 8.48 -15.72
CA LYS A 2 -13.23 7.65 -15.51
C LYS A 2 -12.65 8.03 -14.15
N PHE A 3 -12.63 7.08 -13.21
CA PHE A 3 -12.22 7.32 -11.83
C PHE A 3 -10.71 7.12 -11.66
N ARG A 4 -10.10 7.87 -10.74
CA ARG A 4 -8.72 7.61 -10.31
C ARG A 4 -8.74 6.41 -9.35
N PRO A 5 -7.86 5.42 -9.53
CA PRO A 5 -7.83 4.23 -8.68
C PRO A 5 -7.77 4.56 -7.18
N SER A 6 -7.12 5.65 -6.75
CA SER A 6 -6.96 6.00 -5.33
C SER A 6 -8.25 6.35 -4.53
N GLU A 7 -9.45 6.31 -5.12
CA GLU A 7 -10.67 6.87 -4.52
C GLU A 7 -11.82 5.87 -4.26
N ILE A 8 -11.70 4.60 -4.67
CA ILE A 8 -12.76 3.60 -4.46
C ILE A 8 -12.62 2.93 -3.08
N GLU A 9 -13.53 3.25 -2.17
CA GLU A 9 -13.67 2.61 -0.85
C GLU A 9 -14.71 1.47 -0.88
N HIS A 10 -14.92 0.83 0.28
CA HIS A 10 -15.92 -0.22 0.46
C HIS A 10 -17.32 0.20 -0.06
N PRO A 11 -18.09 -0.69 -0.71
CA PRO A 11 -19.38 -0.36 -1.33
C PRO A 11 -20.37 0.39 -0.42
N ILE A 12 -20.49 -0.04 0.85
CA ILE A 12 -21.29 0.66 1.87
C ILE A 12 -20.91 2.14 1.99
N LYS A 13 -19.61 2.46 2.03
CA LYS A 13 -19.14 3.85 2.14
C LYS A 13 -19.43 4.62 0.86
N MET A 14 -19.19 3.99 -0.29
CA MET A 14 -19.40 4.61 -1.59
C MET A 14 -20.86 5.02 -1.75
N TYR A 15 -21.79 4.08 -1.54
CA TYR A 15 -23.22 4.35 -1.65
C TYR A 15 -23.67 5.46 -0.68
N ILE A 16 -23.31 5.36 0.60
CA ILE A 16 -23.76 6.34 1.61
C ILE A 16 -23.17 7.74 1.34
N ARG A 17 -21.88 7.84 1.00
CA ARG A 17 -21.22 9.14 0.83
C ARG A 17 -21.46 9.77 -0.52
N ARG A 18 -21.49 8.97 -1.59
CA ARG A 18 -21.60 9.46 -2.96
C ARG A 18 -23.05 9.57 -3.42
N ASP A 19 -23.86 8.55 -3.12
CA ASP A 19 -25.21 8.49 -3.67
C ASP A 19 -26.22 9.14 -2.72
N LEU A 20 -26.04 8.99 -1.40
CA LEU A 20 -26.90 9.66 -0.40
C LEU A 20 -26.35 11.02 0.04
N GLY A 21 -25.08 11.33 -0.23
CA GLY A 21 -24.46 12.60 0.16
C GLY A 21 -24.31 12.81 1.67
N ILE A 22 -24.40 11.74 2.48
CA ILE A 22 -24.27 11.81 3.94
C ILE A 22 -23.07 10.98 4.44
N THR A 23 -22.70 11.18 5.70
CA THR A 23 -21.67 10.36 6.33
C THR A 23 -22.24 9.00 6.78
N VAL A 24 -21.36 7.99 6.91
CA VAL A 24 -21.74 6.67 7.46
C VAL A 24 -22.28 6.77 8.89
N GLU A 25 -21.79 7.74 9.67
CA GLU A 25 -22.29 8.00 11.02
C GLU A 25 -23.71 8.56 11.00
N GLN A 26 -23.97 9.56 10.15
CA GLN A 26 -25.31 10.12 9.97
C GLN A 26 -26.29 9.06 9.48
N PHE A 27 -25.88 8.23 8.51
CA PHE A 27 -26.69 7.11 8.06
C PHE A 27 -27.00 6.13 9.20
N GLY A 28 -26.00 5.72 9.98
CA GLY A 28 -26.21 4.82 11.12
C GLY A 28 -27.23 5.36 12.14
N LYS A 29 -27.18 6.67 12.41
CA LYS A 29 -28.16 7.37 13.27
C LYS A 29 -29.57 7.32 12.70
N VAL A 30 -29.74 7.62 11.40
CA VAL A 30 -31.06 7.64 10.74
C VAL A 30 -31.64 6.22 10.56
N ALA A 31 -30.78 5.25 10.25
CA ALA A 31 -31.16 3.86 10.02
C ALA A 31 -31.35 3.05 11.31
N GLY A 32 -31.01 3.60 12.48
CA GLY A 32 -31.00 2.85 13.74
C GLY A 32 -29.97 1.71 13.78
N ILE A 33 -28.95 1.76 12.93
CA ILE A 33 -27.91 0.73 12.85
C ILE A 33 -26.70 1.21 13.66
N PRO A 34 -26.23 0.45 14.68
CA PRO A 34 -25.06 0.83 15.44
C PRO A 34 -23.84 1.08 14.55
N GLN A 35 -23.13 2.18 14.79
CA GLN A 35 -21.94 2.55 14.02
C GLN A 35 -20.87 1.44 14.08
N SER A 36 -20.76 0.74 15.21
CA SER A 36 -19.86 -0.41 15.39
C SER A 36 -20.18 -1.57 14.42
N THR A 37 -21.45 -1.78 14.10
CA THR A 37 -21.91 -2.79 13.14
C THR A 37 -21.48 -2.42 11.72
N LEU A 38 -21.77 -1.18 11.29
CA LEU A 38 -21.36 -0.67 9.97
C LEU A 38 -19.82 -0.70 9.83
N ALA A 39 -19.10 -0.24 10.85
CA ALA A 39 -17.65 -0.27 10.88
C ALA A 39 -17.10 -1.70 10.79
N THR A 40 -17.75 -2.66 11.46
CA THR A 40 -17.35 -4.08 11.39
C THR A 40 -17.56 -4.66 9.99
N TRP A 41 -18.70 -4.39 9.34
CA TRP A 41 -18.94 -4.86 7.98
C TRP A 41 -17.95 -4.26 6.99
N ILE A 42 -17.65 -2.97 7.10
CA ILE A 42 -16.66 -2.30 6.26
C ILE A 42 -15.25 -2.86 6.52
N LYS A 43 -14.84 -2.99 7.79
CA LYS A 43 -13.49 -3.46 8.17
C LYS A 43 -13.25 -4.91 7.76
N ARG A 44 -14.28 -5.76 7.86
CA ARG A 44 -14.22 -7.17 7.44
C ARG A 44 -14.54 -7.37 5.97
N GLU A 45 -14.71 -6.27 5.23
CA GLU A 45 -14.98 -6.29 3.79
C GLU A 45 -16.16 -7.18 3.42
N ARG A 46 -17.22 -7.13 4.23
CA ARG A 46 -18.39 -7.97 4.04
C ARG A 46 -19.04 -7.60 2.72
N ARG A 47 -19.07 -8.58 1.81
CA ARG A 47 -19.73 -8.48 0.50
C ARG A 47 -21.16 -8.00 0.64
N VAL A 48 -21.60 -7.17 -0.31
CA VAL A 48 -22.96 -6.64 -0.39
C VAL A 48 -23.96 -7.77 -0.22
N GLU A 49 -23.85 -8.83 -1.01
CA GLU A 49 -24.74 -10.00 -1.03
C GLU A 49 -24.93 -10.71 0.32
N LYS A 50 -24.05 -10.46 1.29
CA LYS A 50 -24.11 -11.06 2.63
C LYS A 50 -24.67 -10.12 3.69
N LEU A 51 -25.06 -8.89 3.35
CA LEU A 51 -25.61 -7.93 4.32
C LEU A 51 -27.06 -8.26 4.68
N PRO A 52 -27.52 -7.88 5.88
CA PRO A 52 -28.89 -8.16 6.32
C PRO A 52 -29.93 -7.39 5.50
N ILE A 53 -31.14 -7.94 5.38
CA ILE A 53 -32.21 -7.29 4.60
C ILE A 53 -32.58 -5.90 5.12
N ASP A 54 -32.56 -5.74 6.45
CA ASP A 54 -32.88 -4.48 7.14
C ASP A 54 -31.93 -3.34 6.74
N PHE A 55 -30.70 -3.66 6.36
CA PHE A 55 -29.75 -2.65 5.87
C PHE A 55 -30.20 -2.07 4.53
N TYR A 56 -30.63 -2.92 3.58
CA TYR A 56 -31.15 -2.42 2.30
C TYR A 56 -32.47 -1.69 2.46
N SER A 57 -33.35 -2.18 3.34
CA SER A 57 -34.60 -1.50 3.67
C SER A 57 -34.36 -0.10 4.23
N SER A 58 -33.37 0.05 5.12
CA SER A 58 -32.97 1.34 5.66
C SER A 58 -32.41 2.27 4.57
N LEU A 59 -31.57 1.75 3.67
CA LEU A 59 -31.04 2.52 2.55
C LEU A 59 -32.15 2.94 1.56
N ALA A 60 -33.10 2.05 1.25
CA ALA A 60 -34.26 2.34 0.41
C ALA A 60 -35.11 3.46 1.01
N THR A 61 -35.33 3.41 2.33
CA THR A 61 -36.05 4.47 3.06
C THR A 61 -35.32 5.81 2.98
N VAL A 62 -34.00 5.85 3.24
CA VAL A 62 -33.22 7.10 3.23
C VAL A 62 -33.03 7.65 1.82
N SER A 63 -32.98 6.79 0.81
CA SER A 63 -32.80 7.17 -0.59
C SER A 63 -34.11 7.44 -1.34
N GLU A 64 -35.25 7.16 -0.72
CA GLU A 64 -36.58 7.19 -1.35
C GLU A 64 -36.66 6.32 -2.62
N LYS A 65 -35.91 5.21 -2.65
CA LYS A 65 -35.88 4.25 -3.75
C LYS A 65 -36.46 2.91 -3.36
N LYS A 66 -36.74 2.07 -4.35
CA LYS A 66 -37.11 0.68 -4.10
C LYS A 66 -35.90 -0.14 -3.65
N ILE A 67 -36.12 -1.15 -2.81
CA ILE A 67 -35.04 -2.02 -2.30
C ILE A 67 -34.26 -2.68 -3.44
N GLU A 68 -34.95 -3.07 -4.52
CA GLU A 68 -34.33 -3.71 -5.69
C GLU A 68 -33.40 -2.76 -6.45
N GLU A 69 -33.73 -1.47 -6.49
CA GLU A 69 -32.90 -0.43 -7.11
C GLU A 69 -31.65 -0.19 -6.27
N VAL A 70 -31.82 -0.01 -4.95
CA VAL A 70 -30.71 0.13 -4.00
C VAL A 70 -29.77 -1.07 -4.06
N TYR A 71 -30.33 -2.29 -4.07
CA TYR A 71 -29.54 -3.50 -4.13
C TYR A 71 -28.71 -3.58 -5.43
N ARG A 72 -29.32 -3.21 -6.57
CA ARG A 72 -28.63 -3.18 -7.87
C ARG A 72 -27.49 -2.15 -7.89
N GLU A 73 -27.72 -0.96 -7.37
CA GLU A 73 -26.70 0.09 -7.27
C GLU A 73 -25.54 -0.32 -6.35
N LEU A 74 -25.84 -0.93 -5.20
CA LEU A 74 -24.81 -1.51 -4.32
C LEU A 74 -23.98 -2.61 -5.01
N LEU A 75 -24.61 -3.46 -5.82
CA LEU A 75 -23.90 -4.47 -6.60
C LEU A 75 -22.95 -3.84 -7.64
N GLN A 76 -23.32 -2.72 -8.26
CA GLN A 76 -22.42 -1.99 -9.16
C GLN A 76 -21.20 -1.44 -8.41
N TRP A 77 -21.39 -0.93 -7.18
CA TRP A 77 -20.27 -0.55 -6.32
C TRP A 77 -19.41 -1.74 -5.90
N GLN A 78 -20.01 -2.90 -5.60
CA GLN A 78 -19.26 -4.14 -5.31
C GLN A 78 -18.37 -4.55 -6.49
N GLN A 79 -18.90 -4.53 -7.71
CA GLN A 79 -18.13 -4.85 -8.92
C GLN A 79 -16.99 -3.86 -9.15
N SER A 80 -17.23 -2.58 -8.94
CA SER A 80 -16.22 -1.53 -9.07
C SER A 80 -15.11 -1.68 -8.03
N TYR A 81 -15.48 -2.03 -6.79
CA TYR A 81 -14.55 -2.29 -5.70
C TYR A 81 -13.71 -3.56 -5.92
N ASP A 82 -14.34 -4.65 -6.39
CA ASP A 82 -13.66 -5.90 -6.72
C ASP A 82 -12.64 -5.67 -7.85
N ARG A 83 -13.04 -4.94 -8.91
CA ARG A 83 -12.13 -4.56 -10.01
C ARG A 83 -10.98 -3.70 -9.51
N TYR A 84 -11.26 -2.68 -8.71
CA TYR A 84 -10.21 -1.84 -8.13
C TYR A 84 -9.21 -2.65 -7.32
N LYS A 85 -9.67 -3.60 -6.51
CA LYS A 85 -8.78 -4.50 -5.77
C LYS A 85 -7.93 -5.36 -6.68
N GLN A 86 -8.51 -5.92 -7.72
CA GLN A 86 -7.78 -6.73 -8.71
C GLN A 86 -6.74 -5.89 -9.43
N GLU A 87 -7.09 -4.70 -9.93
CA GLU A 87 -6.15 -3.77 -10.56
C GLU A 87 -5.05 -3.34 -9.58
N ARG A 88 -5.38 -3.11 -8.30
CA ARG A 88 -4.39 -2.82 -7.26
C ARG A 88 -3.45 -3.98 -6.99
N LEU A 89 -3.96 -5.21 -6.94
CA LEU A 89 -3.16 -6.41 -6.76
C LEU A 89 -2.27 -6.65 -7.97
N GLN A 90 -2.80 -6.46 -9.18
CA GLN A 90 -2.02 -6.54 -10.42
C GLN A 90 -0.96 -5.44 -10.49
N LEU A 91 -1.24 -4.21 -10.08
CA LEU A 91 -0.21 -3.17 -9.96
C LEU A 91 0.88 -3.52 -8.94
N ILE A 92 0.52 -4.21 -7.85
CA ILE A 92 1.49 -4.72 -6.86
C ILE A 92 2.31 -5.90 -7.44
N GLU A 93 1.72 -6.71 -8.34
CA GLU A 93 2.39 -7.81 -9.03
C GLU A 93 3.24 -7.35 -10.23
N ASP A 94 2.82 -6.30 -10.94
CA ASP A 94 3.46 -5.73 -12.14
C ASP A 94 4.50 -4.64 -11.82
N GLU A 95 4.41 -3.99 -10.66
CA GLU A 95 5.56 -3.29 -10.07
C GLU A 95 6.57 -4.37 -9.67
N LYS A 96 7.75 -4.42 -10.30
CA LYS A 96 8.85 -5.27 -9.83
C LYS A 96 8.92 -5.14 -8.30
N PRO A 97 8.71 -6.21 -7.52
CA PRO A 97 8.55 -6.09 -6.08
C PRO A 97 9.74 -5.31 -5.51
N LEU A 98 9.50 -4.35 -4.62
CA LEU A 98 10.54 -3.44 -4.10
C LEU A 98 11.79 -4.21 -3.60
N PHE A 99 11.57 -5.42 -3.08
CA PHE A 99 12.62 -6.39 -2.79
C PHE A 99 13.53 -6.72 -3.99
N ALA A 100 12.96 -7.08 -5.14
CA ALA A 100 13.70 -7.41 -6.36
C ALA A 100 14.46 -6.19 -6.91
N LEU A 101 13.83 -5.01 -6.93
CA LEU A 101 14.50 -3.76 -7.31
C LEU A 101 15.68 -3.47 -6.38
N ALA A 102 15.51 -3.62 -5.07
CA ALA A 102 16.56 -3.41 -4.10
C ALA A 102 17.71 -4.41 -4.23
N ALA A 103 17.40 -5.67 -4.53
CA ALA A 103 18.40 -6.69 -4.82
C ALA A 103 19.18 -6.35 -6.12
N GLU A 104 18.48 -5.97 -7.19
CA GLU A 104 19.11 -5.54 -8.45
C GLU A 104 20.05 -4.34 -8.24
N GLU A 105 19.61 -3.34 -7.48
CA GLU A 105 20.43 -2.16 -7.14
C GLU A 105 21.63 -2.53 -6.26
N GLY A 106 21.44 -3.37 -5.24
CA GLY A 106 22.53 -3.85 -4.39
C GLY A 106 23.62 -4.55 -5.19
N ALA A 107 23.22 -5.42 -6.12
CA ALA A 107 24.11 -6.11 -7.04
C ALA A 107 24.78 -5.15 -8.04
N ALA A 108 24.06 -4.14 -8.54
CA ALA A 108 24.62 -3.13 -9.45
C ALA A 108 25.71 -2.30 -8.75
N ILE A 109 25.42 -1.80 -7.54
CA ILE A 109 26.39 -1.05 -6.73
C ILE A 109 27.60 -1.91 -6.41
N TYR A 110 27.40 -3.15 -5.94
CA TYR A 110 28.51 -4.06 -5.66
C TYR A 110 29.42 -4.27 -6.88
N ARG A 111 28.85 -4.46 -8.08
CA ARG A 111 29.62 -4.59 -9.33
C ARG A 111 30.48 -3.37 -9.64
N ILE A 112 30.05 -2.16 -9.28
CA ILE A 112 30.85 -0.94 -9.46
C ILE A 112 32.08 -0.96 -8.56
N TYR A 113 31.90 -1.24 -7.27
CA TYR A 113 33.01 -1.34 -6.31
C TYR A 113 34.00 -2.45 -6.71
N ARG A 114 33.47 -3.61 -7.10
CA ARG A 114 34.27 -4.73 -7.60
C ARG A 114 35.04 -4.37 -8.87
N GLY A 115 34.40 -3.67 -9.82
CA GLY A 115 35.06 -3.18 -11.03
C GLY A 115 36.23 -2.23 -10.76
N ARG A 116 36.19 -1.51 -9.62
CA ARG A 116 37.24 -0.59 -9.16
C ARG A 116 38.24 -1.23 -8.19
N LYS A 117 38.03 -2.49 -7.77
CA LYS A 117 38.80 -3.17 -6.71
C LYS A 117 38.73 -2.46 -5.34
N GLU A 118 37.57 -1.89 -5.04
CA GLU A 118 37.30 -1.07 -3.86
C GLU A 118 36.31 -1.74 -2.88
N GLU A 119 36.11 -3.05 -2.97
CA GLU A 119 35.12 -3.79 -2.18
C GLU A 119 35.33 -3.63 -0.66
N THR A 120 36.58 -3.47 -0.23
CA THR A 120 36.92 -3.22 1.18
C THR A 120 36.29 -1.92 1.71
N LEU A 121 36.03 -0.93 0.85
CA LEU A 121 35.37 0.32 1.20
C LEU A 121 33.88 0.14 1.52
N LEU A 122 33.27 -1.00 1.18
CA LEU A 122 31.88 -1.33 1.51
C LEU A 122 31.71 -1.92 2.91
N LEU A 123 32.77 -2.43 3.55
CA LEU A 123 32.67 -3.14 4.82
C LEU A 123 32.04 -2.28 5.93
N GLU A 124 32.56 -1.06 6.11
CA GLU A 124 32.06 -0.14 7.15
C GLU A 124 30.64 0.37 6.83
N PRO A 125 30.34 0.88 5.62
CA PRO A 125 28.98 1.24 5.24
C PRO A 125 27.99 0.07 5.41
N ALA A 126 28.37 -1.16 5.03
CA ALA A 126 27.47 -2.30 5.14
C ALA A 126 27.15 -2.67 6.60
N LYS A 127 28.13 -2.59 7.53
CA LYS A 127 27.86 -2.76 8.97
C LYS A 127 26.87 -1.72 9.49
N LYS A 128 27.07 -0.44 9.11
CA LYS A 128 26.14 0.64 9.49
C LYS A 128 24.76 0.40 8.89
N LEU A 129 24.69 -0.04 7.63
CA LEU A 129 23.44 -0.36 6.94
C LEU A 129 22.69 -1.45 7.69
N ARG A 130 23.36 -2.54 8.07
CA ARG A 130 22.76 -3.63 8.84
C ARG A 130 22.18 -3.13 10.16
N LYS A 131 22.92 -2.29 10.88
CA LYS A 131 22.47 -1.70 12.14
C LYS A 131 21.25 -0.79 11.94
N ALA A 132 21.19 -0.02 10.85
CA ALA A 132 20.04 0.81 10.52
C ALA A 132 18.80 -0.03 10.18
N ILE A 133 18.97 -1.13 9.44
CA ILE A 133 17.91 -2.09 9.13
C ILE A 133 17.37 -2.75 10.40
N ASP A 134 18.25 -3.27 11.26
CA ASP A 134 17.85 -3.95 12.50
C ASP A 134 17.09 -3.02 13.45
N LYS A 135 17.43 -1.73 13.46
CA LYS A 135 16.76 -0.69 14.27
C LYS A 135 15.54 -0.06 13.60
N LEU A 136 15.30 -0.34 12.32
CA LEU A 136 14.28 0.32 11.49
C LEU A 136 14.42 1.85 11.54
N ASP A 137 15.66 2.33 11.53
CA ASP A 137 16.03 3.73 11.64
C ASP A 137 16.22 4.33 10.24
N GLY A 138 15.22 5.07 9.78
CA GLY A 138 15.19 5.66 8.44
C GLY A 138 16.25 6.74 8.22
N GLU A 139 16.62 7.50 9.26
CA GLU A 139 17.63 8.56 9.16
C GLU A 139 19.03 7.95 9.01
N SER A 140 19.37 7.00 9.88
CA SER A 140 20.61 6.24 9.74
C SER A 140 20.67 5.48 8.42
N PHE A 141 19.54 4.92 7.97
CA PHE A 141 19.45 4.20 6.70
C PHE A 141 19.80 5.10 5.52
N ILE A 142 19.16 6.28 5.39
CA ILE A 142 19.43 7.17 4.25
C ILE A 142 20.86 7.71 4.27
N GLN A 143 21.40 8.05 5.44
CA GLN A 143 22.79 8.53 5.54
C GLN A 143 23.78 7.49 5.00
N VAL A 144 23.57 6.21 5.33
CA VAL A 144 24.41 5.12 4.82
C VAL A 144 24.23 4.91 3.32
N MET A 145 22.99 5.00 2.82
CA MET A 145 22.74 4.90 1.38
C MET A 145 23.39 6.04 0.60
N ILE A 146 23.37 7.27 1.13
CA ILE A 146 24.08 8.42 0.54
C ILE A 146 25.60 8.15 0.52
N GLU A 147 26.17 7.62 1.60
CA GLU A 147 27.60 7.26 1.67
C GLU A 147 27.98 6.24 0.59
N ILE A 148 27.18 5.17 0.42
CA ILE A 148 27.41 4.11 -0.57
C ILE A 148 27.29 4.65 -2.01
N TYR A 149 26.18 5.31 -2.34
CA TYR A 149 25.94 5.82 -3.69
C TYR A 149 26.90 6.95 -4.07
N GLY A 150 27.22 7.83 -3.12
CA GLY A 150 28.16 8.94 -3.32
C GLY A 150 29.56 8.45 -3.70
N ARG A 151 30.05 7.42 -3.02
CA ARG A 151 31.34 6.77 -3.36
C ARG A 151 31.28 6.00 -4.68
N ALA A 152 30.17 5.33 -4.96
CA ALA A 152 29.95 4.72 -6.27
C ALA A 152 29.87 5.75 -7.42
N ALA A 153 29.74 7.05 -7.11
CA ALA A 153 29.44 8.11 -8.06
C ALA A 153 28.20 7.78 -8.90
N GLN A 154 27.16 7.26 -8.24
CA GLN A 154 25.87 6.94 -8.85
C GLN A 154 24.75 7.78 -8.22
N PRO A 155 23.79 8.27 -9.02
CA PRO A 155 22.60 8.87 -8.47
C PRO A 155 21.78 7.80 -7.75
N MET A 156 21.26 8.13 -6.56
CA MET A 156 20.34 7.24 -5.86
C MET A 156 18.97 7.26 -6.56
N PRO A 157 18.36 6.09 -6.84
CA PRO A 157 17.03 6.04 -7.41
C PRO A 157 15.99 6.74 -6.53
N THR A 158 15.07 7.49 -7.14
CA THR A 158 14.05 8.25 -6.42
C THR A 158 13.13 7.36 -5.58
N TRP A 159 12.83 6.15 -6.05
CA TRP A 159 12.02 5.18 -5.31
C TRP A 159 12.71 4.73 -4.02
N LEU A 160 14.03 4.58 -4.03
CA LEU A 160 14.81 4.20 -2.86
C LEU A 160 14.83 5.32 -1.83
N ALA A 161 14.86 6.57 -2.30
CA ALA A 161 14.70 7.78 -1.49
C ALA A 161 13.25 8.02 -1.01
N GLN A 162 12.32 7.09 -1.21
CA GLN A 162 10.97 7.17 -0.62
C GLN A 162 10.74 6.09 0.45
N THR A 163 11.64 5.11 0.56
CA THR A 163 11.46 3.93 1.43
C THR A 163 11.72 4.22 2.91
N PHE A 164 12.52 5.23 3.24
CA PHE A 164 12.95 5.51 4.62
C PHE A 164 11.86 6.11 5.53
N SER A 165 10.70 6.51 4.99
CA SER A 165 9.56 6.96 5.80
C SER A 165 8.70 5.80 6.32
N ASN A 166 8.92 4.57 5.84
CA ASN A 166 8.13 3.39 6.20
C ASN A 166 9.03 2.27 6.75
N LYS A 167 8.84 1.94 8.03
CA LYS A 167 9.62 0.89 8.74
C LYS A 167 9.55 -0.48 8.06
N ALA A 168 8.40 -0.87 7.51
CA ALA A 168 8.28 -2.17 6.83
C ALA A 168 9.13 -2.20 5.55
N GLN A 169 9.14 -1.10 4.80
CA GLN A 169 9.93 -0.97 3.59
C GLN A 169 11.44 -0.89 3.89
N ILE A 170 11.86 -0.19 4.94
CA ILE A 170 13.28 -0.19 5.39
C ILE A 170 13.75 -1.63 5.60
N LYS A 171 12.95 -2.47 6.26
CA LYS A 171 13.31 -3.86 6.53
C LYS A 171 13.42 -4.67 5.24
N GLU A 172 12.42 -4.60 4.38
CA GLU A 172 12.34 -5.39 3.15
C GLU A 172 13.40 -4.96 2.12
N VAL A 173 13.41 -3.68 1.76
CA VAL A 173 14.33 -3.08 0.77
C VAL A 173 15.75 -3.12 1.29
N GLY A 174 15.96 -2.73 2.55
CA GLY A 174 17.29 -2.71 3.15
C GLY A 174 17.92 -4.09 3.21
N GLN A 175 17.15 -5.12 3.61
CA GLN A 175 17.67 -6.48 3.68
C GLN A 175 18.02 -7.03 2.30
N ALA A 176 17.18 -6.79 1.29
CA ALA A 176 17.41 -7.21 -0.08
C ALA A 176 18.68 -6.57 -0.67
N PHE A 177 18.81 -5.25 -0.53
CA PHE A 177 19.98 -4.50 -0.97
C PHE A 177 21.25 -4.97 -0.25
N TYR A 178 21.21 -5.06 1.09
CA TYR A 178 22.35 -5.50 1.91
C TYR A 178 22.84 -6.90 1.54
N ASN A 179 21.92 -7.83 1.27
CA ASN A 179 22.28 -9.19 0.89
C ASN A 179 23.09 -9.20 -0.40
N GLU A 180 22.65 -8.49 -1.44
CA GLU A 180 23.39 -8.45 -2.71
C GLU A 180 24.67 -7.58 -2.64
N LEU A 181 24.72 -6.63 -1.70
CA LEU A 181 25.90 -5.78 -1.48
C LEU A 181 27.11 -6.56 -0.92
N LEU A 182 26.89 -7.68 -0.22
CA LEU A 182 27.96 -8.44 0.45
C LEU A 182 28.04 -9.94 0.10
N ILE A 183 26.96 -10.57 -0.37
CA ILE A 183 26.88 -12.05 -0.46
C ILE A 183 27.22 -12.57 -1.88
N LYS A 184 27.30 -11.70 -2.91
CA LYS A 184 27.54 -12.14 -4.30
C LYS A 184 28.77 -11.54 -4.99
N GLY A 185 29.89 -11.44 -4.29
CA GLY A 185 31.16 -11.60 -4.99
C GLY A 185 32.26 -12.23 -4.18
#